data_AF-A0A8B8BAD7-F1
#
_entry.id   AF-A0A8B8BAD7-F1
#
_cell.length_a   1.000
_cell.length_b   1.000
_cell.length_c   1.000
_cell.angle_alpha   90.00
_cell.angle_beta   90.00
_cell.angle_gamma   90.00
#
_symmetry.space_group_name_H-M   'P 1'
#
loop_
_entity.id
_entity.type
_entity.pdbx_description
1 polymer ?
#
loop_
_entity_poly.entity_id
_entity_poly.type
_entity_poly.pdbx_seq_one_letter_code
_entity_poly.pdbx_strand_id
1 'polypeptide(L)'
;MSSPRGSVIVVGAGMAGLSAAQQLIRAGFTEVRILEASERIGGRIYTCNFGNNGGNSALVELGANWIHGTNGNAVFSLATEKNLLDPFVILDRMAEHAYTEDGKKVDKSLTEKVWKVFREVEMALDDIEPESIDATAELGQYMEDLLEKRLQEFPPNQHEDIRALFTCMMNYLSFHSGADLDKVSLKYVSCFRELDDKNVKLPKALEVLSIR
;
A
#
# COMPACT_ATOMS: atom_id res chain seq x y z
N MET A 1 -18.84 5.63 -37.41
CA MET A 1 -17.45 6.11 -37.21
C MET A 1 -16.51 5.10 -37.85
N SER A 2 -15.47 5.53 -38.57
CA SER A 2 -14.49 4.62 -39.17
C SER A 2 -13.65 3.96 -38.08
N SER A 3 -13.41 2.65 -38.18
CA SER A 3 -12.50 1.96 -37.25
C SER A 3 -11.13 2.64 -37.24
N PRO A 4 -10.52 2.89 -36.07
CA PRO A 4 -9.18 3.46 -35.99
C PRO A 4 -8.20 2.57 -36.78
N ARG A 5 -7.36 3.21 -37.60
CA ARG A 5 -6.33 2.54 -38.41
C ARG A 5 -5.00 2.58 -37.67
N GLY A 6 -4.36 1.43 -37.49
CA GLY A 6 -3.03 1.32 -36.91
C GLY A 6 -2.85 0.04 -36.07
N SER A 7 -1.62 -0.43 -35.98
CA SER A 7 -1.23 -1.51 -35.07
C SER A 7 -0.61 -0.93 -33.82
N VAL A 8 -0.99 -1.44 -32.65
CA VAL A 8 -0.48 -1.00 -31.35
C VAL A 8 0.21 -2.17 -30.66
N ILE A 9 1.41 -1.92 -30.15
CA ILE A 9 2.14 -2.84 -29.28
C ILE A 9 2.13 -2.27 -27.87
N VAL A 10 1.61 -3.04 -26.92
CA VAL A 10 1.68 -2.76 -25.49
C VAL A 10 2.82 -3.58 -24.90
N VAL A 11 3.71 -2.96 -24.14
CA VAL A 11 4.83 -3.65 -23.48
C VAL A 11 4.51 -3.82 -22.00
N GLY A 12 4.50 -5.08 -21.54
CA GLY A 12 4.10 -5.51 -20.21
C GLY A 12 2.63 -5.93 -20.13
N ALA A 13 2.37 -7.13 -19.62
CA ALA A 13 1.06 -7.70 -19.35
C ALA A 13 0.69 -7.64 -17.85
N GLY A 14 1.12 -6.57 -17.16
CA GLY A 14 0.61 -6.21 -15.84
C GLY A 14 -0.72 -5.46 -15.91
N MET A 15 -1.28 -5.06 -14.76
CA MET A 15 -2.58 -4.37 -14.67
C MET A 15 -2.68 -3.16 -15.63
N ALA A 16 -1.64 -2.33 -15.71
CA ALA A 16 -1.62 -1.17 -16.60
C ALA A 16 -1.69 -1.56 -18.09
N GLY A 17 -0.88 -2.54 -18.52
CA GLY A 17 -0.84 -2.97 -19.91
C GLY A 17 -2.10 -3.71 -20.36
N LEU A 18 -2.64 -4.59 -19.49
CA LEU A 18 -3.92 -5.27 -19.74
C LEU A 18 -5.08 -4.28 -19.82
N SER A 19 -5.11 -3.28 -18.92
CA SER A 19 -6.12 -2.21 -18.97
C SER A 19 -6.01 -1.38 -20.24
N ALA A 20 -4.80 -0.97 -20.64
CA ALA A 20 -4.57 -0.23 -21.88
C ALA A 20 -5.02 -1.03 -23.12
N ALA A 21 -4.65 -2.31 -23.21
CA ALA A 21 -5.07 -3.18 -24.30
C ALA A 21 -6.60 -3.34 -24.35
N GLN A 22 -7.25 -3.54 -23.21
CA GLN A 22 -8.72 -3.62 -23.13
C GLN A 22 -9.39 -2.33 -23.63
N GLN A 23 -8.87 -1.17 -23.23
CA GLN A 23 -9.41 0.13 -23.65
C GLN A 23 -9.19 0.40 -25.14
N LEU A 24 -8.05 0.01 -25.72
CA LEU A 24 -7.80 0.09 -27.16
C LEU A 24 -8.77 -0.78 -27.96
N ILE A 25 -9.00 -2.02 -27.52
CA ILE A 25 -9.96 -2.93 -28.16
C ILE A 25 -11.38 -2.34 -28.09
N ARG A 26 -11.79 -1.82 -26.92
CA ARG A 26 -13.10 -1.14 -26.76
C ARG A 26 -13.24 0.10 -27.64
N ALA A 27 -12.13 0.80 -27.92
CA ALA A 27 -12.10 1.93 -28.84
C ALA A 27 -12.12 1.52 -30.33
N GLY A 28 -12.14 0.21 -30.64
CA GLY A 28 -12.28 -0.32 -32.00
C GLY A 28 -10.95 -0.60 -32.70
N PHE A 29 -9.82 -0.59 -32.01
CA PHE A 29 -8.56 -1.07 -32.56
C PHE A 29 -8.61 -2.59 -32.71
N THR A 30 -8.29 -3.10 -33.90
CA THR A 30 -8.32 -4.54 -34.20
C THR A 30 -6.95 -5.20 -34.11
N GLU A 31 -5.86 -4.42 -34.22
CA GLU A 31 -4.48 -4.92 -34.24
C GLU A 31 -3.73 -4.49 -32.98
N VAL A 32 -4.07 -5.09 -31.83
CA VAL A 32 -3.41 -4.84 -30.54
C VAL A 32 -2.62 -6.08 -30.14
N ARG A 33 -1.32 -5.92 -29.87
CA ARG A 33 -0.44 -7.01 -29.39
C ARG A 33 0.19 -6.62 -28.05
N ILE A 34 0.31 -7.57 -27.13
CA ILE A 34 0.98 -7.38 -25.85
C ILE A 34 2.28 -8.19 -25.86
N LEU A 35 3.39 -7.55 -25.49
CA LEU A 35 4.68 -8.19 -25.30
C LEU A 35 4.99 -8.22 -23.80
N GLU A 36 4.99 -9.40 -23.20
CA GLU A 36 5.36 -9.61 -21.80
C GLU A 36 6.75 -10.24 -21.71
N ALA A 37 7.57 -9.76 -20.78
CA ALA A 37 8.94 -10.23 -20.62
C ALA A 37 9.02 -11.55 -19.85
N SER A 38 8.07 -11.82 -18.95
CA SER A 38 8.00 -13.02 -18.14
C SER A 38 7.13 -14.11 -18.76
N GLU A 39 7.15 -15.31 -18.15
CA GLU A 39 6.34 -16.44 -18.59
C GLU A 39 4.87 -16.36 -18.12
N ARG A 40 4.49 -15.30 -17.39
CA ARG A 40 3.12 -15.10 -16.89
C ARG A 40 2.65 -13.67 -17.07
N ILE A 41 1.34 -13.51 -17.12
CA ILE A 41 0.70 -12.20 -17.03
C ILE A 41 0.48 -11.79 -15.55
N GLY A 42 0.01 -10.57 -15.33
CA GLY A 42 -0.34 -10.02 -14.02
C GLY A 42 0.73 -9.09 -13.42
N GLY A 43 1.99 -9.23 -13.83
CA GLY A 43 3.09 -8.37 -13.36
C GLY A 43 3.27 -8.45 -11.84
N ARG A 44 3.08 -7.34 -11.12
CA ARG A 44 3.16 -7.28 -9.65
C ARG A 44 1.95 -7.86 -8.91
N ILE A 45 0.94 -8.36 -9.63
CA ILE A 45 -0.12 -9.19 -9.06
C ILE A 45 0.31 -10.64 -9.24
N TYR A 46 0.41 -11.37 -8.14
CA TYR A 46 0.80 -12.78 -8.18
C TYR A 46 0.30 -13.53 -6.96
N THR A 47 -0.52 -14.54 -7.21
CA THR A 47 -1.09 -15.40 -6.19
C THR A 47 -0.44 -16.77 -6.26
N CYS A 48 -0.07 -17.35 -5.12
CA CYS A 48 0.44 -18.71 -5.04
C CYS A 48 -0.39 -19.58 -4.09
N ASN A 49 -0.31 -20.89 -4.30
CA ASN A 49 -0.81 -21.87 -3.35
C ASN A 49 0.24 -22.08 -2.26
N PHE A 50 -0.16 -21.92 -1.01
CA PHE A 50 0.68 -22.12 0.16
C PHE A 50 0.11 -23.22 1.08
N GLY A 51 0.99 -24.14 1.49
CA GLY A 51 0.62 -25.30 2.29
C GLY A 51 -0.15 -26.37 1.51
N ASN A 52 -0.22 -27.56 2.09
CA ASN A 52 -1.03 -28.67 1.58
C ASN A 52 -1.56 -29.48 2.77
N ASN A 53 -2.72 -29.07 3.29
CA ASN A 53 -3.42 -29.78 4.36
C ASN A 53 -4.44 -30.72 3.74
N GLY A 54 -3.98 -31.88 3.27
CA GLY A 54 -4.85 -32.95 2.77
C GLY A 54 -5.63 -32.60 1.50
N GLY A 55 -5.02 -31.84 0.59
CA GLY A 55 -5.65 -31.40 -0.67
C GLY A 55 -6.21 -29.97 -0.63
N ASN A 56 -6.20 -29.31 0.53
CA ASN A 56 -6.50 -27.88 0.64
C ASN A 56 -5.21 -27.06 0.77
N SER A 57 -5.00 -26.16 -0.19
CA SER A 57 -3.98 -25.10 -0.15
C SER A 57 -4.63 -23.76 0.20
N ALA A 58 -3.92 -22.91 0.93
CA ALA A 58 -4.31 -21.52 1.10
C ALA A 58 -3.83 -20.71 -0.12
N LEU A 59 -4.59 -19.71 -0.53
CA LEU A 59 -4.12 -18.73 -1.50
C LEU A 59 -3.39 -17.62 -0.75
N VAL A 60 -2.18 -17.31 -1.20
CA VAL A 60 -1.36 -16.23 -0.65
C VAL A 60 -0.97 -15.28 -1.78
N GLU A 61 -1.19 -13.99 -1.54
CA GLU A 61 -0.69 -12.95 -2.44
C GLU A 61 0.78 -12.69 -2.17
N LEU A 62 1.60 -12.84 -3.21
CA LEU A 62 3.02 -12.48 -3.21
C LEU A 62 3.24 -11.03 -3.70
N GLY A 63 2.17 -10.34 -4.06
CA GLY A 63 2.19 -8.97 -4.56
C GLY A 63 1.05 -8.14 -3.97
N ALA A 64 0.36 -7.40 -4.83
CA ALA A 64 -0.82 -6.64 -4.39
C ALA A 64 -1.83 -7.56 -3.68
N ASN A 65 -2.45 -7.07 -2.61
CA ASN A 65 -3.37 -7.84 -1.76
C ASN A 65 -4.60 -7.02 -1.31
N TRP A 66 -4.50 -5.70 -1.39
CA TRP A 66 -5.47 -4.76 -0.86
C TRP A 66 -6.02 -3.85 -1.96
N ILE A 67 -7.27 -3.43 -1.80
CA ILE A 67 -7.86 -2.32 -2.52
C ILE A 67 -7.99 -1.17 -1.51
N HIS A 68 -7.21 -0.12 -1.72
CA HIS A 68 -7.22 1.07 -0.87
C HIS A 68 -8.22 2.10 -1.39
N GLY A 69 -9.17 2.49 -0.53
CA GLY A 69 -10.30 3.35 -0.88
C GLY A 69 -11.32 2.67 -1.79
N THR A 70 -12.59 2.69 -1.38
CA THR A 70 -13.71 2.11 -2.16
C THR A 70 -14.44 3.15 -3.01
N ASN A 71 -14.32 4.43 -2.68
CA ASN A 71 -15.01 5.48 -3.41
C ASN A 71 -14.33 5.79 -4.76
N GLY A 72 -15.04 5.63 -5.86
CA GLY A 72 -14.53 5.89 -7.21
C GLY A 72 -13.40 4.95 -7.67
N ASN A 73 -13.12 3.88 -6.92
CA ASN A 73 -12.02 2.97 -7.22
C ASN A 73 -12.43 1.95 -8.30
N ALA A 74 -11.78 2.02 -9.48
CA ALA A 74 -12.08 1.13 -10.60
C ALA A 74 -11.84 -0.36 -10.28
N VAL A 75 -10.85 -0.67 -9.43
CA VAL A 75 -10.56 -2.05 -9.01
C VAL A 75 -11.66 -2.57 -8.09
N PHE A 76 -12.17 -1.73 -7.19
CA PHE A 76 -13.32 -2.06 -6.34
C PHE A 76 -14.59 -2.33 -7.15
N SER A 77 -14.88 -1.46 -8.13
CA SER A 77 -16.02 -1.66 -9.04
C SER A 77 -15.92 -2.98 -9.80
N LEU A 78 -14.74 -3.26 -10.38
CA LEU A 78 -14.50 -4.52 -11.09
C LEU A 78 -14.63 -5.74 -10.17
N ALA A 79 -14.08 -5.68 -8.95
CA ALA A 79 -14.21 -6.73 -7.96
C ALA A 79 -15.67 -6.99 -7.56
N THR A 80 -16.47 -5.92 -7.46
CA THR A 80 -17.91 -5.99 -7.18
C THR A 80 -18.65 -6.65 -8.34
N GLU A 81 -18.44 -6.19 -9.58
CA GLU A 81 -19.06 -6.74 -10.79
C GLU A 81 -18.78 -8.24 -10.96
N LYS A 82 -17.60 -8.69 -10.54
CA LYS A 82 -17.16 -10.08 -10.61
C LYS A 82 -17.51 -10.91 -9.37
N ASN A 83 -18.20 -10.34 -8.38
CA ASN A 83 -18.56 -11.00 -7.11
C ASN A 83 -17.34 -11.61 -6.37
N LEU A 84 -16.25 -10.84 -6.34
CA LEU A 84 -14.96 -11.24 -5.75
C LEU A 84 -14.73 -10.72 -4.35
N LEU A 85 -15.51 -9.72 -3.93
CA LEU A 85 -15.46 -9.15 -2.59
C LEU A 85 -16.07 -10.09 -1.57
N ASP A 86 -15.54 -10.04 -0.35
CA ASP A 86 -16.11 -10.71 0.82
C ASP A 86 -16.64 -9.65 1.78
N PRO A 87 -17.93 -9.75 2.20
CA PRO A 87 -18.55 -8.79 3.09
C PRO A 87 -17.93 -8.71 4.49
N PHE A 88 -17.06 -9.66 4.88
CA PHE A 88 -16.50 -9.76 6.22
C PHE A 88 -15.07 -9.22 6.38
N VAL A 89 -14.43 -8.73 5.31
CA VAL A 89 -13.01 -8.30 5.35
C VAL A 89 -12.87 -6.79 5.31
N ILE A 90 -13.39 -6.12 6.36
CA ILE A 90 -13.00 -4.75 6.73
C ILE A 90 -11.96 -4.89 7.83
N LEU A 91 -10.69 -4.70 7.48
CA LEU A 91 -9.56 -4.82 8.40
C LEU A 91 -9.16 -3.43 8.89
N ASP A 92 -10.09 -2.75 9.58
CA ASP A 92 -9.77 -1.56 10.34
C ASP A 92 -9.51 -1.95 11.79
N ARG A 93 -8.53 -2.84 12.00
CA ARG A 93 -8.11 -3.22 13.35
C ARG A 93 -6.66 -2.86 13.54
N MET A 94 -6.45 -1.85 14.38
CA MET A 94 -5.16 -1.54 14.98
C MET A 94 -4.58 -2.79 15.65
N ALA A 95 -3.25 -2.89 15.68
CA ALA A 95 -2.58 -3.84 16.55
C ALA A 95 -2.96 -3.51 18.00
N GLU A 96 -3.85 -4.32 18.60
CA GLU A 96 -4.30 -4.11 19.99
C GLU A 96 -3.16 -4.25 21.01
N HIS A 97 -2.02 -4.81 20.59
CA HIS A 97 -0.91 -5.21 21.43
C HIS A 97 0.43 -5.04 20.71
N ALA A 98 1.42 -4.47 21.41
CA ALA A 98 2.82 -4.46 21.01
C ALA A 98 3.64 -5.36 21.94
N TYR A 99 4.65 -6.00 21.37
CA TYR A 99 5.57 -6.89 22.07
C TYR A 99 7.00 -6.57 21.66
N THR A 100 7.92 -6.67 22.62
CA THR A 100 9.37 -6.59 22.38
C THR A 100 9.89 -7.89 21.77
N GLU A 101 11.15 -7.89 21.30
CA GLU A 101 11.79 -9.04 20.65
C GLU A 101 11.92 -10.28 21.54
N ASP A 102 11.98 -10.10 22.86
CA ASP A 102 11.98 -11.17 23.87
C ASP A 102 10.56 -11.62 24.29
N GLY A 103 9.52 -11.05 23.66
CA GLY A 103 8.12 -11.42 23.85
C GLY A 103 7.43 -10.71 25.03
N LYS A 104 8.08 -9.74 25.69
CA LYS A 104 7.44 -8.95 26.74
C LYS A 104 6.38 -8.03 26.12
N LYS A 105 5.21 -8.01 26.73
CA LYS A 105 4.10 -7.13 26.33
C LYS A 105 4.39 -5.69 26.75
N VAL A 106 4.31 -4.76 25.79
CA VAL A 106 4.43 -3.31 26.06
C VAL A 106 3.12 -2.79 26.65
N ASP A 107 3.23 -1.82 27.57
CA ASP A 107 2.05 -1.22 28.18
C ASP A 107 1.14 -0.57 27.11
N LYS A 108 -0.16 -0.85 27.21
CA LYS A 108 -1.14 -0.38 26.23
C LYS A 108 -1.26 1.15 26.24
N SER A 109 -1.23 1.77 27.42
CA SER A 109 -1.34 3.23 27.53
C SER A 109 -0.12 3.94 26.92
N LEU A 110 1.06 3.33 27.01
CA LEU A 110 2.25 3.84 26.33
C LEU A 110 2.09 3.72 24.81
N THR A 111 1.67 2.55 24.32
CA THR A 111 1.46 2.30 22.89
C THR A 111 0.44 3.28 22.30
N GLU A 112 -0.68 3.54 23.00
CA GLU A 112 -1.70 4.51 22.59
C GLU A 112 -1.17 5.95 22.53
N LYS A 113 -0.32 6.35 23.49
CA LYS A 113 0.30 7.69 23.48
C LYS A 113 1.27 7.86 22.32
N VAL A 114 2.17 6.91 22.11
CA VAL A 114 3.14 6.97 21.00
C VAL A 114 2.40 6.97 19.67
N TRP A 115 1.35 6.14 19.54
CA TRP A 115 0.52 6.12 18.34
C TRP A 115 -0.16 7.45 18.08
N LYS A 116 -0.71 8.10 19.12
CA LYS A 116 -1.32 9.42 18.98
C LYS A 116 -0.29 10.44 18.47
N VAL A 117 0.91 10.46 19.05
CA VAL A 117 1.99 11.36 18.59
C VAL A 117 2.31 11.08 17.13
N PHE A 118 2.50 9.82 16.75
CA PHE A 118 2.78 9.44 15.38
C PHE A 118 1.67 9.86 14.40
N ARG A 119 0.40 9.70 14.77
CA ARG A 119 -0.74 10.15 13.95
C ARG A 119 -0.79 11.67 13.80
N GLU A 120 -0.44 12.43 14.84
CA GLU A 120 -0.29 13.89 14.72
C GLU A 120 0.82 14.25 13.72
N VAL A 121 1.93 13.50 13.71
CA VAL A 121 3.01 13.68 12.73
C VAL A 121 2.52 13.36 11.32
N GLU A 122 1.91 12.19 11.13
CA GLU A 122 1.40 11.74 9.83
C GLU A 122 0.42 12.76 9.25
N MET A 123 -0.51 13.27 10.06
CA MET A 123 -1.43 14.34 9.64
C MET A 123 -0.72 15.65 9.30
N ALA A 124 0.36 16.00 10.01
CA ALA A 124 1.14 17.20 9.70
C ALA A 124 1.91 17.07 8.38
N LEU A 125 2.21 15.85 7.92
CA LEU A 125 2.84 15.62 6.61
C LEU A 125 1.89 16.00 5.47
N ASP A 126 0.58 15.82 5.64
CA ASP A 126 -0.43 16.18 4.64
C ASP A 126 -0.49 17.69 4.38
N ASP A 127 -0.16 18.50 5.39
CA ASP A 127 -0.17 19.96 5.35
C ASP A 127 1.16 20.56 4.86
N ILE A 128 2.16 19.74 4.52
CA ILE A 128 3.43 20.22 4.00
C ILE A 128 3.23 20.86 2.62
N GLU A 129 3.55 22.15 2.52
CA GLU A 129 3.66 22.87 1.25
C GLU A 129 5.02 22.54 0.59
N PRO A 130 5.06 21.83 -0.55
CA PRO A 130 6.31 21.40 -1.19
C PRO A 130 7.26 22.56 -1.50
N GLU A 131 6.72 23.75 -1.80
CA GLU A 131 7.48 24.96 -2.09
C GLU A 131 8.28 25.46 -0.88
N SER A 132 7.83 25.13 0.34
CA SER A 132 8.48 25.51 1.59
C SER A 132 9.62 24.55 2.00
N ILE A 133 9.73 23.39 1.35
CA ILE A 133 10.69 22.34 1.70
C ILE A 133 11.85 22.30 0.70
N ASP A 134 13.07 22.19 1.25
CA ASP A 134 14.28 21.97 0.47
C ASP A 134 14.20 20.67 -0.34
N ALA A 135 14.69 20.69 -1.57
CA ALA A 135 14.60 19.53 -2.47
C ALA A 135 15.37 18.29 -1.97
N THR A 136 16.35 18.49 -1.08
CA THR A 136 17.16 17.44 -0.48
C THR A 136 16.65 16.98 0.88
N ALA A 137 15.57 17.57 1.39
CA ALA A 137 15.01 17.17 2.68
C ALA A 137 14.47 15.74 2.64
N GLU A 138 14.94 14.94 3.59
CA GLU A 138 14.63 13.51 3.73
C GLU A 138 13.55 13.32 4.79
N LEU A 139 12.56 12.47 4.51
CA LEU A 139 11.47 12.19 5.43
C LEU A 139 11.99 11.54 6.71
N GLY A 140 12.95 10.62 6.62
CA GLY A 140 13.52 9.93 7.79
C GLY A 140 14.14 10.90 8.80
N GLN A 141 15.00 11.81 8.35
CA GLN A 141 15.60 12.82 9.22
C GLN A 141 14.54 13.71 9.89
N TYR A 142 13.51 14.12 9.16
CA TYR A 142 12.40 14.90 9.72
C TYR A 142 11.66 14.15 10.83
N MET A 143 11.40 12.85 10.64
CA MET A 143 10.72 12.01 11.62
C MET A 143 11.57 11.83 12.90
N GLU A 144 12.87 11.63 12.76
CA GLU A 144 13.81 11.51 13.88
C GLU A 144 13.92 12.81 14.69
N ASP A 145 14.07 13.96 14.01
CA ASP A 145 14.11 15.27 14.66
C ASP A 145 12.84 15.53 15.49
N LEU A 146 11.69 15.09 14.96
CA LEU A 146 10.41 15.22 15.63
C LEU A 146 10.27 14.27 16.82
N LEU A 147 10.75 13.02 16.70
CA LEU A 147 10.82 12.09 17.82
C LEU A 147 11.67 12.68 18.96
N GLU A 148 12.88 13.16 18.68
CA GLU A 148 13.78 13.74 19.69
C GLU A 148 13.14 14.91 20.42
N LYS A 149 12.42 15.76 19.69
CA LYS A 149 11.67 16.87 20.29
C LYS A 149 10.56 16.36 21.23
N ARG A 150 9.81 15.34 20.81
CA ARG A 150 8.66 14.80 21.56
C ARG A 150 9.09 13.92 22.74
N LEU A 151 10.27 13.31 22.72
CA LEU A 151 10.77 12.49 23.84
C LEU A 151 10.91 13.27 25.14
N GLN A 152 11.11 14.59 25.06
CA GLN A 152 11.15 15.47 26.23
C GLN A 152 9.82 15.51 27.01
N GLU A 153 8.71 15.11 26.38
CA GLU A 153 7.38 15.03 27.00
C GLU A 153 7.22 13.77 27.87
N PHE A 154 8.17 12.83 27.81
CA PHE A 154 8.09 11.52 28.46
C PHE A 154 9.18 11.33 29.51
N PRO A 155 8.90 10.55 30.58
CA PRO A 155 9.92 10.14 31.55
C PRO A 155 11.12 9.43 30.89
N PRO A 156 12.37 9.72 31.28
CA PRO A 156 13.56 9.11 30.68
C PRO A 156 13.56 7.58 30.70
N ASN A 157 12.95 6.95 31.72
CA ASN A 157 12.85 5.50 31.83
C ASN A 157 11.89 4.85 30.80
N GLN A 158 11.17 5.65 30.01
CA GLN A 158 10.30 5.18 28.92
C GLN A 158 10.92 5.41 27.54
N HIS A 159 12.04 6.14 27.44
CA HIS A 159 12.57 6.57 26.15
C HIS A 159 12.96 5.40 25.24
N GLU A 160 13.51 4.33 25.79
CA GLU A 160 13.88 3.13 25.03
C GLU A 160 12.64 2.47 24.39
N ASP A 161 11.60 2.22 25.19
CA ASP A 161 10.33 1.65 24.71
C ASP A 161 9.67 2.56 23.66
N ILE A 162 9.70 3.89 23.86
CA ILE A 162 9.14 4.86 22.93
C ILE A 162 9.90 4.85 21.61
N ARG A 163 11.24 4.80 21.63
CA ARG A 163 12.07 4.71 20.42
C ARG A 163 11.74 3.45 19.65
N ALA A 164 11.69 2.29 20.30
CA ALA A 164 11.34 1.03 19.66
C ALA A 164 9.94 1.07 19.02
N LEU A 165 8.95 1.61 19.72
CA LEU A 165 7.60 1.80 19.20
C LEU A 165 7.58 2.77 18.00
N PHE A 166 8.29 3.88 18.09
CA PHE A 166 8.34 4.87 17.01
C PHE A 166 9.06 4.31 15.78
N THR A 167 10.17 3.57 15.94
CA THR A 167 10.83 2.83 14.86
C THR A 167 9.86 1.84 14.20
N CYS A 168 9.04 1.12 14.98
CA CYS A 168 8.01 0.26 14.40
C CYS A 168 7.00 1.03 13.53
N MET A 169 6.64 2.26 13.93
CA MET A 169 5.73 3.11 13.17
C MET A 169 6.41 3.76 11.96
N MET A 170 7.68 4.12 12.03
CA MET A 170 8.46 4.55 10.86
C MET A 170 8.56 3.43 9.82
N ASN A 171 8.75 2.18 10.25
CA ASN A 171 8.73 1.03 9.34
C ASN A 171 7.37 0.86 8.65
N TYR A 172 6.28 1.28 9.28
CA TYR A 172 4.96 1.33 8.62
C TYR A 172 4.91 2.38 7.50
N LEU A 173 5.56 3.54 7.64
CA LEU A 173 5.71 4.50 6.54
C LEU A 173 6.62 3.98 5.44
N SER A 174 7.72 3.29 5.80
CA SER A 174 8.62 2.66 4.83
C SER A 174 7.90 1.60 4.01
N PHE A 175 6.97 0.86 4.63
CA PHE A 175 6.10 -0.09 3.93
C PHE A 175 5.22 0.61 2.88
N HIS A 176 4.66 1.77 3.21
CA HIS A 176 3.82 2.54 2.28
C HIS A 176 4.62 3.18 1.14
N SER A 177 5.79 3.75 1.44
CA SER A 177 6.66 4.38 0.45
C SER A 177 7.40 3.37 -0.43
N GLY A 178 7.62 2.14 0.08
CA GLY A 178 8.42 1.12 -0.56
C GLY A 178 9.93 1.42 -0.53
N ALA A 179 10.38 2.28 0.38
CA ALA A 179 11.78 2.68 0.51
C ALA A 179 12.16 3.01 1.96
N ASP A 180 13.47 2.99 2.25
CA ASP A 180 14.00 3.57 3.48
C ASP A 180 13.60 5.06 3.54
N LEU A 181 13.14 5.55 4.69
CA LEU A 181 12.62 6.92 4.80
C LEU A 181 13.66 8.01 4.48
N ASP A 182 14.95 7.71 4.66
CA ASP A 182 16.05 8.61 4.30
C ASP A 182 16.18 8.79 2.77
N LYS A 183 15.55 7.90 1.98
CA LYS A 183 15.48 8.00 0.52
C LYS A 183 14.14 8.57 0.05
N VAL A 184 13.21 8.84 0.96
CA VAL A 184 11.91 9.40 0.66
C VAL A 184 12.00 10.91 0.78
N SER A 185 11.59 11.62 -0.27
CA SER A 185 11.56 13.07 -0.28
C SER A 185 10.48 13.58 0.68
N LEU A 186 10.87 14.36 1.68
CA LEU A 186 9.92 15.08 2.53
C LEU A 186 9.08 16.06 1.70
N LYS A 187 9.73 16.73 0.73
CA LYS A 187 9.08 17.71 -0.15
C LYS A 187 7.87 17.15 -0.89
N TYR A 188 7.96 15.90 -1.32
CA TYR A 188 6.93 15.28 -2.16
C TYR A 188 6.10 14.22 -1.42
N VAL A 189 6.18 14.16 -0.10
CA VAL A 189 5.52 13.12 0.71
C VAL A 189 3.99 13.14 0.56
N SER A 190 3.37 14.31 0.41
CA SER A 190 1.92 14.52 0.31
C SER A 190 1.41 14.68 -1.13
N CYS A 191 2.24 14.36 -2.14
CA CYS A 191 1.90 14.61 -3.54
C CYS A 191 0.90 13.62 -4.14
N PHE A 192 0.64 12.52 -3.45
CA PHE A 192 -0.34 11.54 -3.88
C PHE A 192 -1.61 11.71 -3.05
N ARG A 193 -2.76 11.48 -3.69
CA ARG A 193 -4.05 11.51 -3.02
C ARG A 193 -4.57 10.08 -2.92
N GLU A 194 -4.87 9.65 -1.71
CA GLU A 194 -5.57 8.39 -1.50
C GLU A 194 -7.05 8.50 -1.89
N LEU A 195 -7.64 7.39 -2.30
CA LEU A 195 -9.07 7.29 -2.53
C LEU A 195 -9.78 7.09 -1.18
N ASP A 196 -10.92 7.76 -1.01
CA ASP A 196 -11.66 7.77 0.26
C ASP A 196 -12.41 6.45 0.53
N ASP A 197 -13.02 6.39 1.73
CA ASP A 197 -13.85 5.29 2.27
C ASP A 197 -13.02 4.11 2.81
N LYS A 198 -13.35 2.86 2.48
CA LYS A 198 -12.80 1.69 3.19
C LYS A 198 -11.66 1.05 2.40
N ASN A 199 -10.76 0.41 3.14
CA ASN A 199 -9.80 -0.53 2.57
C ASN A 199 -10.38 -1.94 2.66
N VAL A 200 -10.34 -2.68 1.55
CA VAL A 200 -10.87 -4.05 1.47
C VAL A 200 -9.81 -5.01 0.94
N LYS A 201 -9.92 -6.27 1.33
CA LYS A 201 -9.08 -7.36 0.82
C LYS A 201 -9.89 -8.22 -0.17
N LEU A 202 -9.19 -8.78 -1.16
CA LEU A 202 -9.76 -9.78 -2.08
C LEU A 202 -9.38 -11.19 -1.60
N PRO A 203 -10.30 -11.96 -0.99
CA PRO A 203 -9.95 -13.29 -0.49
C PRO A 203 -9.84 -14.35 -1.57
N LYS A 204 -10.42 -14.12 -2.74
CA LYS A 204 -10.40 -15.05 -3.89
C LYS A 204 -9.23 -14.83 -4.83
N ALA A 205 -8.18 -14.20 -4.32
CA ALA A 205 -7.00 -13.78 -5.05
C ALA A 205 -7.19 -12.61 -6.02
N LEU A 206 -6.16 -11.79 -6.20
CA LEU A 206 -6.12 -10.67 -7.15
C LEU A 206 -5.83 -11.14 -8.58
N GLU A 207 -5.21 -12.31 -8.76
CA GLU A 207 -4.95 -12.86 -10.09
C GLU A 207 -6.25 -13.05 -10.90
N VAL A 208 -7.39 -13.25 -10.26
CA VAL A 208 -8.69 -13.38 -10.94
C VAL A 208 -9.17 -12.08 -11.61
N LEU A 209 -8.56 -10.93 -11.29
CA LEU A 209 -8.76 -9.67 -12.01
C LEU A 209 -7.91 -9.58 -13.28
N SER A 210 -6.85 -10.38 -13.39
CA SER A 210 -6.11 -10.55 -14.64
C SER A 210 -7.05 -11.23 -15.62
N ILE A 211 -7.43 -10.51 -16.68
CA ILE A 211 -8.32 -11.00 -17.71
C ILE A 211 -7.72 -12.30 -18.28
N ARG A 212 -8.34 -13.43 -17.97
CA ARG A 212 -8.15 -14.72 -18.67
C ARG A 212 -9.22 -14.87 -19.73
#